data_AF-A0A957AS95-F1
#
_entry.id   AF-A0A957AS95-F1
#
_cell.length_a   1.000
_cell.length_b   1.000
_cell.length_c   1.000
_cell.angle_alpha   90.00
_cell.angle_beta   90.00
_cell.angle_gamma   90.00
#
_symmetry.space_group_name_H-M   'P 1'
#
loop_
_entity.id
_entity.type
_entity.pdbx_description
1 polymer ?
#
loop_
_entity_poly.entity_id
_entity_poly.type
_entity_poly.pdbx_seq_one_letter_code
_entity_poly.pdbx_strand_id
1 'polypeptide(L)' 'MDFLTVGNLTKDLVAGGYTVGGAVTYASVTALRQGWRPGVLSRIGPDVAMPAVFQEFDLISLPASQTLTFENIYTD' A
#
# COMPACT_ATOMS: atom_id res chain seq x y z
N MET A 1 -7.87 -14.34 -7.29
CA MET A 1 -7.41 -13.03 -7.76
C MET A 1 -7.79 -12.82 -9.22
N ASP A 2 -8.29 -11.63 -9.56
CA ASP A 2 -8.62 -11.21 -10.94
C ASP A 2 -7.72 -10.04 -11.42
N PHE A 3 -7.03 -9.39 -10.49
CA PHE A 3 -6.13 -8.26 -10.74
C PHE A 3 -4.92 -8.35 -9.79
N LEU A 4 -3.71 -8.39 -10.34
CA LEU A 4 -2.47 -8.43 -9.55
C LEU A 4 -1.72 -7.11 -9.66
N THR A 5 -1.40 -6.51 -8.52
CA THR A 5 -0.44 -5.41 -8.45
C THR A 5 0.87 -5.90 -7.85
N VAL A 6 1.98 -5.41 -8.41
CA VAL A 6 3.33 -5.73 -7.92
C VAL A 6 4.10 -4.44 -7.75
N GLY A 7 4.63 -4.21 -6.56
CA GLY A 7 5.36 -2.98 -6.23
C GLY A 7 5.31 -2.68 -4.74
N ASN A 8 6.02 -1.63 -4.33
CA ASN A 8 6.14 -1.29 -2.92
C ASN A 8 4.89 -0.57 -2.42
N LEU A 9 4.42 -1.01 -1.26
CA LEU A 9 3.63 -0.19 -0.36
C LEU A 9 4.56 0.84 0.27
N THR A 10 4.06 2.05 0.45
CA THR A 10 4.87 3.14 0.98
C THR A 10 4.31 3.68 2.28
N LYS A 11 5.22 4.19 3.11
CA LYS A 11 4.91 5.04 4.25
C LYS A 11 5.03 6.48 3.78
N ASP A 12 3.91 7.11 3.48
CA ASP A 12 3.92 8.50 3.03
C ASP A 12 3.79 9.40 4.25
N LEU A 13 4.82 10.20 4.51
CA LEU A 13 4.85 11.15 5.61
C LEU A 13 3.86 12.29 5.33
N VAL A 14 3.08 12.63 6.35
CA VAL A 14 2.10 13.71 6.34
C VAL A 14 2.19 14.49 7.66
N ALA A 15 1.61 15.68 7.71
CA ALA A 15 1.60 16.47 8.94
C ALA A 15 1.01 15.67 10.12
N GLY A 16 1.83 15.41 11.14
CA GLY A 16 1.43 14.68 12.34
C GLY A 16 1.50 13.16 12.27
N GLY A 17 2.04 12.56 11.19
CA GLY A 17 2.21 11.11 11.11
C GLY A 17 2.57 10.59 9.72
N TYR A 18 1.93 9.48 9.35
CA TYR A 18 2.07 8.89 8.02
C TYR A 18 0.74 8.28 7.57
N THR A 19 0.61 8.07 6.26
CA THR A 19 -0.43 7.23 5.65
C THR A 19 0.22 6.11 4.84
N VAL A 20 -0.52 5.02 4.60
CA VAL A 20 -0.08 3.98 3.66
C VAL A 20 -0.38 4.45 2.24
N GLY A 21 0.65 4.49 1.42
CA GLY A 21 0.60 4.93 0.03
C GLY A 21 1.09 3.86 -0.94
N GLY A 22 1.65 4.33 -2.05
CA GLY A 22 2.18 3.49 -3.12
C GLY A 22 1.13 3.18 -4.18
N ALA A 23 1.55 3.18 -5.44
CA ALA A 23 0.66 2.96 -6.59
C ALA A 23 -0.14 1.65 -6.47
N VAL A 24 0.47 0.61 -5.88
CA VAL A 24 -0.17 -0.69 -5.63
C VAL A 24 -1.39 -0.58 -4.71
N THR A 25 -1.36 0.28 -3.69
CA THR A 25 -2.50 0.54 -2.80
C THR A 25 -3.66 1.11 -3.59
N TYR A 26 -3.42 2.21 -4.30
CA TYR A 26 -4.48 2.93 -5.01
C TYR A 26 -5.11 2.08 -6.11
N ALA A 27 -4.30 1.35 -6.88
CA ALA A 27 -4.79 0.45 -7.92
C ALA A 27 -5.60 -0.71 -7.33
N SER A 28 -5.17 -1.31 -6.22
CA SER A 28 -5.86 -2.44 -5.59
C SER A 28 -7.18 -2.05 -4.94
N VAL A 29 -7.22 -0.90 -4.24
CA VAL A 29 -8.47 -0.34 -3.69
C VAL A 29 -9.45 -0.03 -4.83
N THR A 30 -8.95 0.51 -5.94
CA THR A 30 -9.78 0.81 -7.12
C THR A 30 -10.35 -0.48 -7.73
N ALA A 31 -9.53 -1.51 -7.92
CA ALA A 31 -9.98 -2.81 -8.42
C ALA A 31 -11.03 -3.45 -7.50
N LEU A 32 -10.79 -3.44 -6.18
CA LEU A 32 -11.74 -3.93 -5.18
C LEU A 32 -13.11 -3.24 -5.33
N ARG A 33 -13.13 -1.91 -5.42
CA ARG A 33 -14.38 -1.14 -5.56
C ARG A 33 -15.09 -1.33 -6.90
N GLN A 34 -14.42 -1.86 -7.90
CA GLN A 34 -15.03 -2.29 -9.17
C GLN A 34 -15.56 -3.74 -9.13
N GLY A 35 -15.51 -4.40 -7.97
CA GLY A 35 -16.00 -5.76 -7.78
C GLY A 35 -15.00 -6.84 -8.20
N TRP A 36 -13.73 -6.49 -8.42
CA TRP A 36 -12.67 -7.47 -8.67
C TRP A 36 -12.04 -7.93 -7.36
N ARG A 37 -11.38 -9.09 -7.38
CA ARG A 37 -10.57 -9.58 -6.25
C ARG A 37 -9.09 -9.25 -6.46
N PRO A 38 -8.56 -8.18 -5.83
CA PRO A 38 -7.16 -7.80 -5.99
C PRO A 38 -6.22 -8.72 -5.22
N GLY A 39 -5.08 -9.03 -5.81
CA GLY A 39 -3.91 -9.50 -5.09
C GLY A 39 -2.77 -8.50 -5.19
N VAL A 40 -1.92 -8.51 -4.17
CA VAL A 40 -0.84 -7.54 -3.99
C VAL A 40 0.42 -8.29 -3.62
N LEU A 41 1.48 -8.13 -4.41
CA LEU A 41 2.83 -8.53 -4.03
C LEU A 41 3.66 -7.29 -3.71
N SER A 42 4.08 -7.17 -2.46
CA SER A 42 4.76 -5.97 -1.96
C SER A 42 5.88 -6.30 -0.97
N ARG A 43 6.61 -5.27 -0.55
CA ARG A 43 7.57 -5.28 0.56
C ARG A 43 7.17 -4.27 1.62
N ILE A 44 7.18 -4.69 2.88
CA ILE A 44 6.85 -3.86 4.05
C ILE A 44 7.76 -4.22 5.23
N GLY A 45 8.12 -3.20 6.01
CA GLY A 45 8.79 -3.34 7.29
C GLY A 45 7.80 -3.35 8.48
N PRO A 46 8.27 -3.66 9.69
CA PRO A 46 7.43 -3.69 10.90
C PRO A 46 7.00 -2.29 11.39
N ASP A 47 7.41 -1.22 10.70
CA ASP A 47 7.27 0.17 11.10
C ASP A 47 5.99 0.87 10.60
N VAL A 48 5.08 0.09 9.98
CA VAL A 48 3.82 0.57 9.40
C VAL A 48 2.67 -0.35 9.82
N ALA A 49 1.61 0.25 10.35
CA ALA A 49 0.36 -0.45 10.62
C ALA A 49 -0.50 -0.51 9.34
N MET A 50 -0.95 -1.70 8.95
CA MET A 50 -1.77 -1.89 7.75
C MET A 50 -3.23 -1.45 7.99
N PRO A 51 -3.80 -0.60 7.11
CA PRO A 51 -5.23 -0.26 7.16
C PRO A 51 -6.12 -1.49 6.97
N ALA A 52 -7.32 -1.47 7.55
CA ALA A 52 -8.25 -2.60 7.51
C ALA A 52 -8.63 -3.07 6.10
N VAL A 53 -8.64 -2.18 5.10
CA VAL A 53 -8.94 -2.52 3.70
C VAL A 53 -7.99 -3.58 3.12
N PHE A 54 -6.76 -3.69 3.64
CA PHE A 54 -5.81 -4.71 3.19
C PHE A 54 -6.23 -6.14 3.57
N GLN A 55 -7.18 -6.30 4.50
CA GLN A 55 -7.79 -7.59 4.82
C GLN A 55 -8.69 -8.11 3.69
N GLU A 56 -9.09 -7.24 2.76
CA GLU A 56 -9.90 -7.58 1.59
C GLU A 56 -9.04 -7.95 0.37
N PHE A 57 -7.71 -7.88 0.49
CA PHE A 57 -6.76 -8.19 -0.58
C PHE A 57 -6.10 -9.56 -0.37
N ASP A 58 -5.78 -10.24 -1.47
CA ASP A 58 -4.82 -11.35 -1.46
C ASP A 58 -3.38 -10.78 -1.34
N LEU A 59 -2.98 -10.32 -0.15
CA LEU A 59 -1.69 -9.67 0.09
C LEU A 59 -0.58 -10.68 0.43
N ILE A 60 0.48 -10.68 -0.39
CA ILE A 60 1.78 -11.28 -0.07
C ILE A 60 2.77 -10.15 0.20
N SER A 61 3.17 -10.02 1.46
CA SER A 61 4.21 -9.07 1.88
C SER A 61 5.53 -9.80 2.11
N LEU A 62 6.53 -9.48 1.28
CA LEU A 62 7.90 -9.89 1.51
C LEU A 62 8.54 -9.01 2.59
N PRO A 63 9.39 -9.57 3.47
CA PRO A 63 9.97 -8.81 4.56
C PRO A 63 10.92 -7.72 4.05
N ALA A 64 10.90 -6.57 4.73
CA ALA A 64 11.91 -5.52 4.63
C ALA A 64 12.32 -5.06 6.04
N SER A 65 13.53 -4.52 6.20
CA SER A 65 13.96 -3.94 7.48
C SER A 65 13.20 -2.64 7.79
N GLN A 66 12.79 -1.91 6.77
CA GLN A 66 12.01 -0.67 6.84
C GLN A 66 11.08 -0.57 5.63
N THR A 67 9.96 0.12 5.79
CA THR A 67 9.04 0.42 4.68
C THR A 67 9.57 1.57 3.83
N LEU A 68 9.45 1.46 2.50
CA LEU A 68 9.80 2.55 1.59
C LEU A 68 9.02 3.81 1.97
N THR A 69 9.74 4.89 2.31
CA THR A 69 9.14 6.09 2.88
C THR A 69 9.30 7.26 1.93
N PHE A 70 8.22 8.01 1.68
CA PHE A 70 8.23 9.25 0.92
C PHE A 70 7.74 10.41 1.78
N GLU A 71 8.26 11.61 1.53
CA GLU A 71 7.68 12.87 1.98
C GLU A 71 7.34 13.68 0.74
N ASN A 72 6.04 13.85 0.48
CA ASN A 72 5.58 14.60 -0.67
C ASN A 72 5.32 16.05 -0.26
N ILE A 73 6.18 16.96 -0.71
CA ILE A 73 6.05 18.40 -0.48
C ILE A 73 5.26 19.00 -1.63
N TYR A 74 4.02 19.36 -1.36
CA TYR A 74 3.14 20.01 -2.32
C TYR A 74 3.33 21.53 -2.21
N THR A 75 3.69 22.17 -3.33
CA THR A 75 3.75 23.62 -3.48
C THR A 75 2.61 24.07 -4.40
N ASP A 76 2.17 25.32 -4.25
CA ASP A 76 1.18 25.93 -5.14
C ASP A 76 1.69 26.07 -6.59
#